data_AF-A0A0C4EMZ4-F1
#
_entry.id   AF-A0A0C4EMZ4-F1
#
_cell.length_a   1.000
_cell.length_b   1.000
_cell.length_c   1.000
_cell.angle_alpha   90.00
_cell.angle_beta   90.00
_cell.angle_gamma   90.00
#
_symmetry.space_group_name_H-M   'P 1'
#
loop_
_entity.id
_entity.type
_entity.pdbx_description
1 polymer ?
#
loop_
_entity_poly.entity_id
_entity_poly.type
_entity_poly.pdbx_seq_one_letter_code
_entity_poly.pdbx_strand_id
1 'polypeptide(L)'
;MDTPQNAGSSRKMAFLRQYELAANLDGASGEDEVLQIPSFLGSEDIQDAVWDMSGYAITSWTTLREQMIKRWGQVDLVRYTVADLQALRDTWTAKGGISTLDAYRAFKSVFDVILSYLIRYQHLSSEDLGVDHFFFLFSSAFQQRIKSYLVKEKKMVKKLDRRYCLPVLSKLRAAVKSEMEEEVAFTSEQIKPKPVAIPKSDFKKANDIMQKMEDDWRPKDAPVSDKTPATVDEISKMLQSFEQRLEKKFVVKGASAAPGTPRDPRGPLVCYYCHREGHGTGRCMELAKDKEANLVEQKGSNFSCPMEP
;
A
#
# COMPACT_ATOMS: atom_id res chain seq x y z
N MET A 1 9.57 23.60 18.83
CA MET A 1 9.48 24.43 20.05
C MET A 1 9.25 25.85 19.58
N ASP A 2 7.99 26.29 19.55
CA ASP A 2 7.61 27.61 19.06
C ASP A 2 7.85 28.67 20.14
N THR A 3 8.61 29.70 19.81
CA THR A 3 8.80 30.89 20.67
C THR A 3 7.53 31.75 20.67
N PRO A 4 7.07 32.26 21.83
CA PRO A 4 5.80 32.99 21.97
C PRO A 4 5.73 34.32 21.21
N GLN A 5 6.84 34.82 20.64
CA GLN A 5 6.87 36.06 19.86
C GLN A 5 6.28 35.93 18.44
N ASN A 6 6.31 34.74 17.83
CA ASN A 6 5.88 34.55 16.44
C ASN A 6 4.35 34.67 16.26
N ALA A 7 3.57 34.20 17.25
CA ALA A 7 2.11 34.31 17.22
C ALA A 7 1.60 35.77 17.30
N GLY A 8 2.38 36.68 17.90
CA GLY A 8 1.99 38.06 18.15
C GLY A 8 1.89 38.91 16.88
N SER A 9 2.81 38.73 15.93
CA SER A 9 2.86 39.55 14.70
C SER A 9 1.73 39.24 13.72
N SER A 10 1.42 37.96 13.57
CA SER A 10 0.36 37.52 12.66
C SER A 10 -1.04 37.94 13.13
N ARG A 11 -1.25 38.06 14.44
CA ARG A 11 -2.49 38.57 15.05
C ARG A 11 -2.69 40.07 14.78
N LYS A 12 -1.63 40.87 14.78
CA LYS A 12 -1.69 42.32 14.49
C LYS A 12 -2.14 42.61 13.06
N MET A 13 -1.61 41.88 12.08
CA MET A 13 -2.03 42.02 10.68
C MET A 13 -3.46 41.50 10.45
N ALA A 14 -3.86 40.47 11.17
CA ALA A 14 -5.24 39.98 11.13
C ALA A 14 -6.22 41.01 11.72
N PHE A 15 -5.85 41.66 12.82
CA PHE A 15 -6.63 42.75 13.42
C PHE A 15 -6.86 43.90 12.44
N LEU A 16 -5.80 44.45 11.84
CA LEU A 16 -5.94 45.56 10.88
C LEU A 16 -6.84 45.19 9.69
N ARG A 17 -6.73 43.97 9.16
CA ARG A 17 -7.59 43.49 8.07
C ARG A 17 -9.05 43.35 8.48
N GLN A 18 -9.31 42.83 9.68
CA GLN A 18 -10.68 42.70 10.19
C GLN A 18 -11.30 44.06 10.47
N TYR A 19 -10.50 44.99 10.97
CA TYR A 19 -10.91 46.37 11.20
C TYR A 19 -11.31 47.08 9.91
N GLU A 20 -10.45 47.05 8.88
CA GLU A 20 -10.77 47.60 7.55
C GLU A 20 -12.01 46.93 6.93
N LEU A 21 -12.14 45.62 7.07
CA LEU A 21 -13.30 44.91 6.55
C LEU A 21 -14.59 45.35 7.24
N ALA A 22 -14.59 45.50 8.57
CA ALA A 22 -15.74 45.97 9.33
C ALA A 22 -16.12 47.41 8.93
N ALA A 23 -15.14 48.32 8.86
CA ALA A 23 -15.35 49.70 8.44
C ALA A 23 -15.97 49.79 7.03
N ASN A 24 -15.47 49.00 6.07
CA ASN A 24 -16.05 48.93 4.72
C ASN A 24 -17.48 48.39 4.70
N LEU A 25 -17.80 47.39 5.53
CA LEU A 25 -19.14 46.82 5.64
C LEU A 25 -20.14 47.81 6.27
N ASP A 26 -19.66 48.60 7.23
CA ASP A 26 -20.45 49.62 7.93
C ASP A 26 -20.52 50.95 7.16
N GLY A 27 -19.81 51.06 6.03
CA GLY A 27 -19.76 52.28 5.22
C GLY A 27 -19.01 53.43 5.89
N ALA A 28 -18.12 53.12 6.83
CA ALA A 28 -17.30 54.09 7.53
C ALA A 28 -16.25 54.71 6.59
N SER A 29 -15.96 56.00 6.79
CA SER A 29 -14.89 56.67 6.07
C SER A 29 -13.53 56.36 6.69
N GLY A 30 -12.44 56.61 5.95
CA GLY A 30 -11.09 56.49 6.51
C GLY A 30 -10.83 57.44 7.70
N GLU A 31 -11.58 58.54 7.81
CA GLU A 31 -11.52 59.43 8.98
C GLU A 31 -12.16 58.77 10.20
N ASP A 32 -13.30 58.11 10.02
CA ASP A 32 -13.98 57.34 11.07
C ASP A 32 -13.09 56.19 11.56
N GLU A 33 -12.38 55.52 10.65
CA GLU A 33 -11.40 54.47 10.96
C GLU A 33 -10.25 54.99 11.84
N VAL A 34 -9.76 56.20 11.58
CA VAL A 34 -8.71 56.79 12.42
C VAL A 34 -9.23 57.13 13.80
N LEU A 35 -10.44 57.68 13.91
CA LEU A 35 -10.99 58.11 15.19
C LEU A 35 -11.40 56.95 16.09
N GLN A 36 -11.87 55.85 15.51
CA GLN A 36 -12.38 54.71 16.26
C GLN A 36 -11.29 53.71 16.65
N ILE A 37 -10.16 53.64 15.93
CA ILE A 37 -9.15 52.60 16.19
C ILE A 37 -8.64 52.58 17.64
N PRO A 38 -8.42 53.70 18.36
CA PRO A 38 -7.95 53.65 19.75
C PRO A 38 -8.93 52.91 20.69
N SER A 39 -10.23 52.94 20.41
CA SER A 39 -11.26 52.25 21.20
C SER A 39 -11.15 50.72 21.13
N PHE A 40 -10.49 50.19 20.11
CA PHE A 40 -10.27 48.75 19.94
C PHE A 40 -8.92 48.27 20.51
N LEU A 41 -8.09 49.19 20.99
CA LEU A 41 -6.78 48.89 21.56
C LEU A 41 -6.92 48.70 23.07
N GLY A 42 -6.56 47.53 23.58
CA GLY A 42 -6.79 47.17 24.98
C GLY A 42 -5.79 47.73 26.00
N SER A 43 -4.76 48.46 25.56
CA SER A 43 -3.72 48.99 26.44
C SER A 43 -3.45 50.47 26.15
N GLU A 44 -3.40 51.28 27.21
CA GLU A 44 -3.12 52.71 27.18
C GLU A 44 -1.80 53.02 26.43
N ASP A 45 -0.73 52.25 26.69
CA ASP A 45 0.56 52.39 25.97
C ASP A 45 0.45 52.28 24.43
N ILE A 46 -0.47 51.45 23.93
CA ILE A 46 -0.67 51.28 22.48
C ILE A 46 -1.57 52.41 21.94
N GLN A 47 -2.53 52.87 22.74
CA GLN A 47 -3.36 54.03 22.39
C GLN A 47 -2.52 55.30 22.30
N ASP A 48 -1.69 55.59 23.30
CA ASP A 48 -0.75 56.71 23.31
C ASP A 48 0.18 56.68 22.10
N ALA A 49 0.73 55.50 21.81
CA ALA A 49 1.57 55.33 20.63
C ALA A 49 0.82 55.54 19.30
N VAL A 50 -0.49 55.28 19.22
CA VAL A 50 -1.33 55.61 18.06
C VAL A 50 -1.63 57.10 18.00
N TRP A 51 -1.91 57.75 19.13
CA TRP A 51 -2.15 59.19 19.20
C TRP A 51 -0.94 60.00 18.76
N ASP A 52 0.26 59.53 19.06
CA ASP A 52 1.53 60.15 18.65
C ASP A 52 1.88 59.95 17.15
N MET A 53 1.13 59.11 16.43
CA MET A 53 1.39 58.85 15.01
C MET A 53 0.89 59.99 14.12
N SER A 54 1.71 60.41 13.15
CA SER A 54 1.34 61.51 12.25
C SER A 54 0.11 61.19 11.41
N GLY A 55 -0.16 59.91 11.14
CA GLY A 55 -1.38 59.47 10.46
C GLY A 55 -2.67 59.79 11.25
N TYR A 56 -2.60 59.76 12.58
CA TYR A 56 -3.71 60.15 13.45
C TYR A 56 -3.92 61.67 13.40
N ALA A 57 -2.83 62.44 13.50
CA ALA A 57 -2.87 63.90 13.48
C ALA A 57 -3.46 64.49 12.18
N ILE A 58 -3.21 63.84 11.03
CA ILE A 58 -3.74 64.26 9.73
C ILE A 58 -5.02 63.51 9.31
N THR A 59 -5.61 62.72 10.23
CA THR A 59 -6.84 61.94 9.97
C THR A 59 -6.75 61.03 8.74
N SER A 60 -5.55 60.55 8.41
CA SER A 60 -5.31 59.68 7.26
C SER A 60 -5.11 58.23 7.71
N TRP A 61 -6.13 57.40 7.46
CA TRP A 61 -6.05 55.96 7.71
C TRP A 61 -4.85 55.32 7.02
N THR A 62 -4.61 55.68 5.75
CA THR A 62 -3.51 55.11 4.95
C THR A 62 -2.15 55.34 5.61
N THR A 63 -1.87 56.56 6.04
CA THR A 63 -0.62 56.93 6.71
C THR A 63 -0.52 56.31 8.10
N LEU A 64 -1.63 56.28 8.84
CA LEU A 64 -1.67 55.70 10.18
C LEU A 64 -1.37 54.20 10.13
N ARG A 65 -2.06 53.49 9.24
CA ARG A 65 -1.87 52.05 9.00
C ARG A 65 -0.43 51.72 8.63
N GLU A 66 0.19 52.48 7.74
CA GLU A 66 1.61 52.29 7.39
C GLU A 66 2.53 52.44 8.60
N GLN A 67 2.26 53.42 9.46
CA GLN A 67 3.03 53.62 10.69
C GLN A 67 2.82 52.52 11.72
N MET A 68 1.58 52.04 11.88
CA MET A 68 1.26 50.89 12.73
C MET A 68 1.95 49.61 12.23
N ILE A 69 1.95 49.37 10.92
CA ILE A 69 2.66 48.24 10.30
C ILE A 69 4.18 48.40 10.43
N LYS A 70 4.71 49.60 10.24
CA LYS A 70 6.15 49.84 10.39
C LYS A 70 6.62 49.66 11.83
N ARG A 71 5.84 50.14 12.81
CA ARG A 71 6.19 50.10 14.24
C ARG A 71 5.91 48.75 14.89
N TRP A 72 4.86 48.05 14.47
CA TRP A 72 4.42 46.81 15.12
C TRP A 72 4.30 45.58 14.21
N GLY A 73 4.32 45.79 12.89
CA GLY A 73 4.25 44.75 11.87
C GLY A 73 5.62 44.17 11.45
N GLN A 74 6.73 44.67 11.99
CA GLN A 74 8.03 43.99 11.86
C GLN A 74 8.17 42.86 12.87
N VAL A 75 7.60 41.68 12.53
CA VAL A 75 8.20 40.37 12.84
C VAL A 75 7.78 39.42 11.71
N ASP A 76 8.79 38.91 11.02
CA ASP A 76 8.80 37.92 9.92
C ASP A 76 7.46 37.63 9.22
N LEU A 77 7.31 38.25 8.06
CA LEU A 77 6.23 38.07 7.10
C LEU A 77 6.16 36.64 6.50
N VAL A 78 6.87 35.66 7.06
CA VAL A 78 7.04 34.34 6.46
C VAL A 78 6.57 33.28 7.43
N ARG A 79 5.25 33.06 7.51
CA ARG A 79 4.68 31.89 8.23
C ARG A 79 5.20 30.58 7.66
N TYR A 80 5.46 30.54 6.36
CA TYR A 80 6.05 29.39 5.68
C TYR A 80 7.07 29.84 4.65
N THR A 81 8.21 29.18 4.66
CA THR A 81 9.36 29.33 3.76
C THR A 81 9.46 28.12 2.83
N VAL A 82 10.34 28.20 1.83
CA VAL A 82 10.72 27.02 1.02
C VAL A 82 11.37 25.93 1.90
N ALA A 83 12.03 26.30 2.99
CA ALA A 83 12.60 25.35 3.93
C ALA A 83 11.52 24.51 4.64
N ASP A 84 10.32 25.05 4.84
CA ASP A 84 9.19 24.29 5.41
C ASP A 84 8.65 23.24 4.44
N LEU A 85 8.64 23.52 3.13
CA LEU A 85 8.37 22.50 2.11
C LEU A 85 9.43 21.40 2.14
N GLN A 86 10.69 21.77 2.33
CA GLN A 86 11.81 20.85 2.39
C GLN A 86 11.75 19.98 3.65
N ALA A 87 11.48 20.58 4.81
CA ALA A 87 11.30 19.87 6.08
C ALA A 87 10.09 18.92 6.02
N LEU A 88 8.98 19.35 5.40
CA LEU A 88 7.83 18.48 5.15
C LEU A 88 8.24 17.28 4.30
N ARG A 89 9.01 17.49 3.23
CA ARG A 89 9.57 16.42 2.42
C ARG A 89 10.39 15.45 3.24
N ASP A 90 11.39 15.95 3.94
CA ASP A 90 12.34 15.14 4.67
C ASP A 90 11.62 14.33 5.78
N THR A 91 10.59 14.90 6.40
CA THR A 91 9.74 14.20 7.38
C THR A 91 9.01 12.99 6.78
N TRP A 92 8.44 13.13 5.58
CA TRP A 92 7.74 12.03 4.91
C TRP A 92 8.69 11.03 4.29
N THR A 93 9.83 11.48 3.74
CA THR A 93 10.88 10.59 3.24
C THR A 93 11.46 9.74 4.37
N ALA A 94 11.68 10.31 5.56
CA ALA A 94 12.11 9.58 6.76
C ALA A 94 11.09 8.51 7.21
N LYS A 95 9.79 8.73 6.96
CA LYS A 95 8.71 7.75 7.22
C LYS A 95 8.60 6.65 6.15
N GLY A 96 9.47 6.64 5.14
CA GLY A 96 9.43 5.68 4.03
C GLY A 96 8.67 6.17 2.78
N GLY A 97 8.28 7.44 2.76
CA GLY A 97 7.53 8.06 1.67
C GLY A 97 6.03 7.73 1.70
N ILE A 98 5.25 8.50 0.95
CA ILE A 98 3.80 8.31 0.87
C ILE A 98 3.48 7.09 0.01
N SER A 99 2.70 6.16 0.57
CA SER A 99 2.24 4.93 -0.11
C SER A 99 0.76 4.62 0.11
N THR A 100 0.09 5.26 1.08
CA THR A 100 -1.32 5.03 1.40
C THR A 100 -2.18 6.28 1.15
N LEU A 101 -3.48 6.07 0.92
CA LEU A 101 -4.43 7.16 0.69
C LEU A 101 -4.52 8.12 1.89
N ASP A 102 -4.52 7.58 3.12
CA ASP A 102 -4.62 8.40 4.34
C ASP A 102 -3.36 9.24 4.55
N ALA A 103 -2.18 8.66 4.31
CA ALA A 103 -0.91 9.40 4.34
C ALA A 103 -0.90 10.52 3.30
N TYR A 104 -1.39 10.25 2.09
CA TYR A 104 -1.52 11.27 1.07
C TYR A 104 -2.49 12.38 1.47
N ARG A 105 -3.65 12.06 2.04
CA ARG A 105 -4.64 13.07 2.45
C ARG A 105 -4.07 14.00 3.53
N ALA A 106 -3.39 13.42 4.53
CA ALA A 106 -2.74 14.17 5.60
C ALA A 106 -1.59 15.03 5.09
N PHE A 107 -0.80 14.54 4.13
CA PHE A 107 0.23 15.32 3.48
C PHE A 107 -0.35 16.46 2.64
N LYS A 108 -1.34 16.16 1.79
CA LYS A 108 -1.91 17.09 0.82
C LYS A 108 -2.46 18.33 1.52
N SER A 109 -3.18 18.16 2.63
CA SER A 109 -3.74 19.31 3.37
C SER A 109 -2.65 20.26 3.87
N VAL A 110 -1.56 19.75 4.42
CA VAL A 110 -0.43 20.57 4.91
C VAL A 110 0.34 21.19 3.75
N PHE A 111 0.63 20.42 2.70
CA PHE A 111 1.34 20.89 1.52
C PHE A 111 0.58 22.00 0.79
N ASP A 112 -0.73 21.86 0.61
CA ASP A 112 -1.56 22.87 -0.05
C ASP A 112 -1.62 24.17 0.76
N VAL A 113 -1.64 24.10 2.08
CA VAL A 113 -1.58 25.30 2.95
C VAL A 113 -0.26 26.03 2.78
N ILE A 114 0.87 25.31 2.84
CA ILE A 114 2.21 25.88 2.68
C ILE A 114 2.39 26.47 1.29
N LEU A 115 2.03 25.71 0.24
CA LEU A 115 2.18 26.16 -1.14
C LEU A 115 1.28 27.37 -1.45
N SER A 116 0.03 27.37 -0.98
CA SER A 116 -0.89 28.51 -1.14
C SER A 116 -0.36 29.77 -0.45
N TYR A 117 0.29 29.63 0.70
CA TYR A 117 0.95 30.74 1.38
C TYR A 117 2.09 31.30 0.53
N LEU A 118 3.01 30.44 0.08
CA LEU A 118 4.18 30.85 -0.67
C LEU A 118 3.83 31.54 -2.00
N ILE A 119 2.80 31.06 -2.70
CA ILE A 119 2.30 31.68 -3.93
C ILE A 119 1.66 33.05 -3.62
N ARG A 120 0.80 33.12 -2.59
CA ARG A 120 0.07 34.35 -2.24
C ARG A 120 0.98 35.50 -1.85
N TYR A 121 2.09 35.21 -1.17
CA TYR A 121 3.08 36.21 -0.75
C TYR A 121 4.25 36.36 -1.73
N GLN A 122 4.14 35.81 -2.95
CA GLN A 122 5.17 35.87 -3.99
C GLN A 122 6.57 35.36 -3.57
N HIS A 123 6.65 34.57 -2.51
CA HIS A 123 7.88 33.86 -2.14
C HIS A 123 8.24 32.76 -3.15
N LEU A 124 7.29 32.39 -4.03
CA LEU A 124 7.51 31.52 -5.19
C LEU A 124 6.85 32.11 -6.44
N SER A 125 7.62 32.22 -7.52
CA SER A 125 7.15 32.79 -8.80
C SER A 125 6.54 31.76 -9.77
N SER A 126 6.69 30.45 -9.51
CA SER A 126 6.06 29.38 -10.30
C SER A 126 5.79 28.12 -9.45
N GLU A 127 4.74 27.37 -9.81
CA GLU A 127 4.45 26.03 -9.28
C GLU A 127 5.57 25.01 -9.55
N ASP A 128 6.49 25.32 -10.48
CA ASP A 128 7.52 24.40 -10.97
C ASP A 128 8.53 23.96 -9.89
N LEU A 129 8.84 24.81 -8.89
CA LEU A 129 9.70 24.40 -7.77
C LEU A 129 9.02 23.36 -6.86
N GLY A 130 7.68 23.41 -6.82
CA GLY A 130 6.85 22.48 -6.06
C GLY A 130 6.74 21.11 -6.70
N VAL A 131 7.02 20.97 -8.00
CA VAL A 131 6.90 19.69 -8.74
C VAL A 131 7.89 18.65 -8.22
N ASP A 132 9.16 19.03 -8.06
CA ASP A 132 10.19 18.11 -7.56
C ASP A 132 9.94 17.78 -6.10
N HIS A 133 9.58 18.79 -5.29
CA HIS A 133 9.26 18.58 -3.89
C HIS A 133 8.08 17.62 -3.76
N PHE A 134 7.02 17.81 -4.55
CA PHE A 134 5.84 16.96 -4.61
C PHE A 134 6.17 15.52 -5.07
N PHE A 135 6.98 15.35 -6.12
CA PHE A 135 7.26 14.04 -6.70
C PHE A 135 8.16 13.16 -5.82
N PHE A 136 9.22 13.74 -5.24
CA PHE A 136 10.20 12.97 -4.49
C PHE A 136 9.74 12.58 -3.07
N LEU A 137 8.57 13.06 -2.62
CA LEU A 137 7.92 12.65 -1.36
C LEU A 137 7.36 11.23 -1.38
N PHE A 138 6.98 10.74 -2.55
CA PHE A 138 6.35 9.43 -2.67
C PHE A 138 7.36 8.32 -2.45
N SER A 139 6.92 7.16 -1.96
CA SER A 139 7.78 5.97 -1.90
C SER A 139 8.33 5.61 -3.29
N SER A 140 9.52 5.01 -3.36
CA SER A 140 10.15 4.64 -4.64
C SER A 140 9.25 3.74 -5.50
N ALA A 141 8.53 2.81 -4.88
CA ALA A 141 7.57 1.95 -5.57
C ALA A 141 6.43 2.75 -6.20
N PHE A 142 5.85 3.71 -5.47
CA PHE A 142 4.76 4.54 -5.97
C PHE A 142 5.25 5.54 -7.02
N GLN A 143 6.45 6.10 -6.87
CA GLN A 143 7.09 6.95 -7.88
C GLN A 143 7.23 6.24 -9.23
N GLN A 144 7.58 4.94 -9.24
CA GLN A 144 7.68 4.17 -10.48
C GLN A 144 6.32 3.92 -11.14
N ARG A 145 5.28 3.70 -10.32
CA ARG A 145 3.90 3.56 -10.81
C ARG A 145 3.40 4.84 -11.47
N ILE A 146 3.56 5.98 -10.78
CA ILE A 146 3.25 7.32 -11.33
C ILE A 146 4.03 7.58 -12.63
N LYS A 147 5.35 7.29 -12.68
CA LYS A 147 6.14 7.45 -13.91
C LYS A 147 5.60 6.59 -15.05
N SER A 148 5.27 5.33 -14.77
CA SER A 148 4.73 4.39 -15.75
C SER A 148 3.40 4.87 -16.31
N TYR A 149 2.50 5.35 -15.45
CA TYR A 149 1.23 5.96 -15.83
C TYR A 149 1.43 7.19 -16.73
N LEU A 150 2.29 8.11 -16.33
CA LEU A 150 2.58 9.33 -17.10
C LEU A 150 3.19 9.05 -18.48
N VAL A 151 3.99 7.97 -18.60
CA VAL A 151 4.54 7.52 -19.88
C VAL A 151 3.45 6.90 -20.75
N LYS A 152 2.60 6.02 -20.21
CA LYS A 152 1.47 5.40 -20.92
C LYS A 152 0.50 6.47 -21.47
N GLU A 153 0.17 7.45 -20.64
CA GLU A 153 -0.72 8.56 -20.98
C GLU A 153 -0.07 9.63 -21.87
N LYS A 154 1.21 9.48 -22.25
CA LYS A 154 1.99 10.47 -23.02
C LYS A 154 1.99 11.88 -22.39
N LYS A 155 1.83 11.97 -21.07
CA LYS A 155 1.77 13.24 -20.32
C LYS A 155 3.15 13.76 -19.89
N MET A 156 4.21 12.99 -20.09
CA MET A 156 5.58 13.45 -19.80
C MET A 156 6.09 14.45 -20.83
N VAL A 157 6.78 15.50 -20.36
CA VAL A 157 7.38 16.52 -21.21
C VAL A 157 8.74 16.00 -21.69
N LYS A 158 8.95 15.94 -23.01
CA LYS A 158 10.28 15.68 -23.58
C LYS A 158 11.01 17.01 -23.75
N LYS A 159 12.15 17.18 -23.09
CA LYS A 159 13.06 18.30 -23.39
C LYS A 159 13.83 18.02 -24.69
N LEU A 160 14.42 19.08 -25.27
CA LEU A 160 15.26 19.03 -26.47
C LEU A 160 16.36 17.93 -26.39
N ASP A 161 16.86 17.65 -25.18
CA ASP A 161 17.84 16.60 -24.90
C ASP A 161 17.31 15.16 -24.93
N ARG A 162 16.07 14.95 -25.41
CA ARG A 162 15.35 13.65 -25.42
C ARG A 162 15.13 13.00 -24.04
N ARG A 163 15.48 13.69 -22.95
CA ARG A 163 15.17 13.27 -21.58
C ARG A 163 13.74 13.67 -21.21
N TYR A 164 13.06 12.80 -20.48
CA TYR A 164 11.74 13.08 -19.94
C TYR A 164 11.86 13.93 -18.68
N CYS A 165 11.01 14.95 -18.58
CA CYS A 165 10.85 15.79 -17.42
C CYS A 165 9.45 15.62 -16.84
N LEU A 166 9.37 15.82 -15.53
CA LEU A 166 8.10 15.83 -14.83
C LEU A 166 7.19 16.92 -15.41
N PRO A 167 5.91 16.62 -15.61
CA PRO A 167 4.95 17.61 -16.08
C PRO A 167 4.62 18.62 -14.98
N VAL A 168 3.95 19.71 -15.36
CA VAL A 168 3.43 20.75 -14.45
C VAL A 168 2.66 20.11 -13.27
N LEU A 169 2.75 20.73 -12.10
CA LEU A 169 2.23 20.21 -10.82
C LEU A 169 0.76 19.75 -10.91
N SER A 170 -0.08 20.49 -11.61
CA SER A 170 -1.49 20.15 -11.83
C SER A 170 -1.68 18.79 -12.52
N LYS A 171 -0.92 18.51 -13.59
CA LYS A 171 -0.95 17.24 -14.31
C LYS A 171 -0.40 16.10 -13.46
N LEU A 172 0.65 16.37 -12.69
CA LEU A 172 1.24 15.39 -11.77
C LEU A 172 0.26 15.02 -10.64
N ARG A 173 -0.45 16.00 -10.06
CA ARG A 173 -1.50 15.77 -9.05
C ARG A 173 -2.63 14.91 -9.58
N ALA A 174 -3.06 15.15 -10.82
CA ALA A 174 -4.10 14.34 -11.46
C ALA A 174 -3.65 12.88 -11.62
N ALA A 175 -2.43 12.65 -12.09
CA ALA A 175 -1.86 11.30 -12.22
C ALA A 175 -1.76 10.57 -10.87
N VAL A 176 -1.28 11.26 -9.83
CA VAL A 176 -1.22 10.71 -8.47
C VAL A 176 -2.61 10.34 -7.95
N LYS A 177 -3.61 11.20 -8.20
CA LYS A 177 -4.99 10.93 -7.78
C LYS A 177 -5.53 9.66 -8.44
N SER A 178 -5.34 9.51 -9.76
CA SER A 178 -5.76 8.32 -10.50
C SER A 178 -5.06 7.05 -10.03
N GLU A 179 -3.74 7.08 -9.80
CA GLU A 179 -3.00 5.93 -9.30
C GLU A 179 -3.43 5.51 -7.89
N MET A 180 -3.76 6.47 -7.02
CA MET A 180 -4.28 6.17 -5.69
C MET A 180 -5.72 5.68 -5.72
N GLU A 181 -6.55 6.16 -6.63
CA GLU A 181 -7.89 5.62 -6.85
C GLU A 181 -7.82 4.19 -7.39
N GLU A 182 -6.86 3.88 -8.28
CA GLU A 182 -6.59 2.52 -8.75
C GLU A 182 -6.07 1.60 -7.63
N GLU A 183 -5.14 2.06 -6.79
CA GLU A 183 -4.69 1.30 -5.62
C GLU A 183 -5.84 1.00 -4.65
N VAL A 184 -6.71 1.98 -4.39
CA VAL A 184 -7.90 1.79 -3.53
C VAL A 184 -8.90 0.83 -4.18
N ALA A 185 -9.10 0.92 -5.49
CA ALA A 185 -9.96 0.00 -6.24
C ALA A 185 -9.40 -1.43 -6.27
N PHE A 186 -8.06 -1.58 -6.31
CA PHE A 186 -7.39 -2.87 -6.26
C PHE A 186 -7.31 -3.45 -4.84
N THR A 187 -7.33 -2.59 -3.81
CA THR A 187 -7.71 -2.98 -2.44
C THR A 187 -9.22 -3.13 -2.30
N SER A 188 -9.87 -3.88 -3.22
CA SER A 188 -11.12 -4.56 -2.91
C SER A 188 -10.90 -5.28 -1.60
N GLU A 189 -11.79 -5.07 -0.62
CA GLU A 189 -11.74 -5.71 0.70
C GLU A 189 -11.24 -7.15 0.54
N GLN A 190 -10.02 -7.42 0.97
CA GLN A 190 -9.70 -8.80 1.32
C GLN A 190 -10.71 -9.12 2.40
N ILE A 191 -11.72 -9.93 2.04
CA ILE A 191 -12.56 -10.61 3.00
C ILE A 191 -11.57 -11.40 3.83
N LYS A 192 -11.10 -10.82 4.93
CA LYS A 192 -10.39 -11.55 5.96
C LYS A 192 -11.39 -12.62 6.37
N PRO A 193 -11.15 -13.92 6.12
CA PRO A 193 -12.04 -14.92 6.65
C PRO A 193 -12.06 -14.67 8.16
N LYS A 194 -13.23 -14.28 8.68
CA LYS A 194 -13.48 -14.18 10.11
C LYS A 194 -12.95 -15.50 10.69
N PRO A 195 -12.04 -15.50 11.67
CA PRO A 195 -11.61 -16.75 12.27
C PRO A 195 -12.85 -17.34 12.91
N VAL A 196 -13.50 -18.25 12.21
CA VAL A 196 -14.48 -19.15 12.79
C VAL A 196 -13.64 -19.91 13.80
N ALA A 197 -13.88 -19.62 15.08
CA ALA A 197 -13.34 -20.42 16.16
C ALA A 197 -13.95 -21.82 16.01
N ILE A 198 -13.28 -22.67 15.24
CA ILE A 198 -13.49 -24.10 15.33
C ILE A 198 -13.13 -24.44 16.78
N PRO A 199 -14.05 -24.99 17.58
CA PRO A 199 -13.72 -25.40 18.93
C PRO A 199 -12.56 -26.38 18.83
N LYS A 200 -11.39 -26.00 19.36
CA LYS A 200 -10.18 -26.85 19.44
C LYS A 200 -10.44 -28.21 20.11
N SER A 201 -11.61 -28.38 20.73
CA SER A 201 -12.12 -29.61 21.32
C SER A 201 -12.31 -30.74 20.31
N ASP A 202 -12.83 -30.46 19.12
CA ASP A 202 -13.22 -31.55 18.19
C ASP A 202 -12.01 -32.09 17.42
N PHE A 203 -11.03 -31.22 17.12
CA PHE A 203 -9.78 -31.63 16.50
C PHE A 203 -8.93 -32.50 17.43
N LYS A 204 -8.91 -32.19 18.74
CA LYS A 204 -8.23 -33.02 19.73
C LYS A 204 -8.91 -34.39 19.90
N LYS A 205 -10.24 -34.43 19.94
CA LYS A 205 -10.99 -35.69 19.97
C LYS A 205 -10.73 -36.55 18.74
N ALA A 206 -10.71 -35.96 17.54
CA ALA A 206 -10.39 -36.68 16.31
C ALA A 206 -8.95 -37.23 16.32
N ASN A 207 -7.99 -36.47 16.85
CA ASN A 207 -6.60 -36.91 16.96
C ASN A 207 -6.41 -38.02 18.01
N ASP A 208 -7.09 -37.94 19.15
CA ASP A 208 -7.09 -38.98 20.19
C ASP A 208 -7.74 -40.28 19.67
N ILE A 209 -8.76 -40.19 18.81
CA ILE A 209 -9.38 -41.36 18.16
C ILE A 209 -8.39 -42.00 17.18
N MET A 210 -7.65 -41.20 16.41
CA MET A 210 -6.65 -41.69 15.46
C MET A 210 -5.48 -42.40 16.17
N GLN A 211 -5.01 -41.85 17.29
CA GLN A 211 -3.97 -42.48 18.12
C GLN A 211 -4.44 -43.80 18.76
N LYS A 212 -5.68 -43.84 19.28
CA LYS A 212 -6.23 -45.09 19.83
C LYS A 212 -6.42 -46.18 18.78
N MET A 213 -6.79 -45.81 17.57
CA MET A 213 -6.86 -46.76 16.46
C MET A 213 -5.48 -47.28 16.06
N GLU A 214 -4.44 -46.44 16.15
CA GLU A 214 -3.05 -46.82 15.88
C GLU A 214 -2.51 -47.79 16.96
N ASP A 215 -2.86 -47.56 18.23
CA ASP A 215 -2.53 -48.44 19.35
C ASP A 215 -3.27 -49.79 19.28
N ASP A 216 -4.55 -49.80 18.90
CA ASP A 216 -5.36 -51.02 18.77
C ASP A 216 -5.03 -51.84 17.50
N TRP A 217 -4.46 -51.22 16.46
CA TRP A 217 -4.02 -51.90 15.22
C TRP A 217 -2.61 -52.47 15.29
N ARG A 218 -1.84 -52.17 16.35
CA ARG A 218 -0.47 -52.67 16.52
C ARG A 218 -0.54 -54.16 16.93
N PRO A 219 -0.06 -55.12 16.13
CA PRO A 219 0.06 -56.49 16.58
C PRO A 219 1.02 -56.53 17.78
N LYS A 220 0.67 -57.25 18.85
CA LYS A 220 1.54 -57.44 20.04
C LYS A 220 2.93 -57.86 19.60
N ASP A 221 3.93 -57.02 19.91
CA ASP A 221 5.34 -57.31 19.69
C ASP A 221 5.70 -58.65 20.37
N ALA A 222 6.15 -59.62 19.59
CA ALA A 222 6.78 -60.85 20.06
C ALA A 222 8.08 -60.50 20.81
N PRO A 223 8.51 -61.29 21.81
CA PRO A 223 9.65 -60.94 22.66
C PRO A 223 10.92 -60.79 21.83
N VAL A 224 11.56 -59.63 21.97
CA VAL A 224 12.85 -59.29 21.38
C VAL A 224 13.91 -60.26 21.91
N SER A 225 14.46 -61.08 21.02
CA SER A 225 15.70 -61.82 21.25
C SER A 225 16.86 -60.86 20.99
N ASP A 226 17.65 -60.57 22.02
CA ASP A 226 18.96 -59.92 21.93
C ASP A 226 19.86 -60.61 20.91
N LYS A 227 20.12 -59.96 19.76
CA LYS A 227 21.32 -60.18 18.95
C LYS A 227 21.81 -58.86 18.35
N THR A 228 23.11 -58.64 18.53
CA THR A 228 23.95 -57.55 18.04
C THR A 228 23.69 -57.19 16.55
N PRO A 229 23.89 -55.91 16.15
CA PRO A 229 23.58 -55.46 14.80
C PRO A 229 24.38 -56.24 13.76
N ALA A 230 23.68 -56.81 12.79
CA ALA A 230 24.25 -57.58 11.70
C ALA A 230 25.32 -56.77 10.96
N THR A 231 26.50 -57.35 10.78
CA THR A 231 27.61 -56.74 10.05
C THR A 231 27.31 -56.64 8.56
N VAL A 232 27.93 -55.66 7.91
CA VAL A 232 27.68 -55.27 6.50
C VAL A 232 27.75 -56.47 5.52
N ASP A 233 28.57 -57.47 5.81
CA ASP A 233 28.68 -58.69 5.01
C ASP A 233 27.41 -59.56 5.02
N GLU A 234 26.67 -59.58 6.12
CA GLU A 234 25.44 -60.37 6.24
C GLU A 234 24.27 -59.71 5.48
N ILE A 235 24.27 -58.37 5.44
CA ILE A 235 23.34 -57.57 4.62
C ILE A 235 23.64 -57.77 3.13
N SER A 236 24.93 -57.79 2.76
CA SER A 236 25.38 -58.10 1.40
C SER A 236 24.91 -59.49 0.94
N LYS A 237 24.98 -60.48 1.83
CA LYS A 237 24.54 -61.85 1.56
C LYS A 237 23.02 -61.96 1.38
N MET A 238 22.24 -61.20 2.14
CA MET A 238 20.77 -61.13 1.97
C MET A 238 20.37 -60.46 0.66
N LEU A 239 21.05 -59.39 0.25
CA LEU A 239 20.78 -58.70 -1.01
C LEU A 239 21.08 -59.59 -2.22
N GLN A 240 22.23 -60.29 -2.22
CA GLN A 240 22.57 -61.26 -3.26
C GLN A 240 21.56 -62.42 -3.32
N SER A 241 21.07 -62.88 -2.16
CA SER A 241 20.03 -63.93 -2.10
C SER A 241 18.68 -63.43 -2.66
N PHE A 242 18.40 -62.13 -2.55
CA PHE A 242 17.20 -61.51 -3.08
C PHE A 242 17.27 -61.30 -4.60
N GLU A 243 18.42 -60.90 -5.13
CA GLU A 243 18.67 -60.80 -6.58
C GLU A 243 18.54 -62.17 -7.26
N GLN A 244 19.14 -63.22 -6.70
CA GLN A 244 18.99 -64.59 -7.22
C GLN A 244 17.52 -65.06 -7.21
N ARG A 245 16.73 -64.61 -6.23
CA ARG A 245 15.30 -64.93 -6.11
C ARG A 245 14.44 -64.13 -7.09
N LEU A 246 14.87 -62.93 -7.49
CA LEU A 246 14.26 -62.16 -8.56
C LEU A 246 14.57 -62.78 -9.93
N GLU A 247 15.83 -63.11 -10.21
CA GLU A 247 16.22 -63.77 -11.47
C GLU A 247 15.48 -65.10 -11.67
N LYS A 248 15.33 -65.92 -10.61
CA LYS A 248 14.50 -67.14 -10.64
C LYS A 248 13.03 -66.88 -10.96
N LYS A 249 12.48 -65.71 -10.61
CA LYS A 249 11.09 -65.33 -10.90
C LYS A 249 10.92 -64.73 -12.30
N PHE A 250 11.98 -64.22 -12.92
CA PHE A 250 11.94 -63.71 -14.30
C PHE A 250 12.06 -64.82 -15.35
N VAL A 251 12.75 -65.92 -15.06
CA VAL A 251 12.86 -67.09 -15.98
C VAL A 251 11.56 -67.91 -16.06
N VAL A 252 10.71 -67.88 -15.03
CA VAL A 252 9.45 -68.67 -14.99
C VAL A 252 8.27 -67.98 -15.69
N LYS A 253 8.43 -66.74 -16.18
CA LYS A 253 7.33 -65.94 -16.75
C LYS A 253 7.32 -65.89 -18.28
N GLY A 254 7.64 -67.02 -18.90
CA GLY A 254 7.61 -67.23 -20.36
C GLY A 254 6.68 -68.38 -20.76
N ALA A 255 5.40 -68.37 -20.34
CA ALA A 255 4.36 -69.22 -20.93
C ALA A 255 2.95 -68.73 -20.55
N SER A 256 2.19 -68.31 -21.57
CA SER A 256 0.72 -68.38 -21.78
C SER A 256 -0.30 -67.89 -20.73
N ALA A 257 -1.42 -67.39 -21.26
CA ALA A 257 -2.48 -66.66 -20.58
C ALA A 257 -3.61 -67.53 -19.97
N ALA A 258 -4.28 -66.93 -18.96
CA ALA A 258 -5.60 -67.21 -18.34
C ALA A 258 -5.72 -68.38 -17.34
N PRO A 259 -6.76 -68.40 -16.46
CA PRO A 259 -7.39 -67.32 -15.69
C PRO A 259 -7.50 -67.66 -14.18
N GLY A 260 -7.66 -66.65 -13.33
CA GLY A 260 -8.08 -66.83 -11.94
C GLY A 260 -6.96 -66.88 -10.91
N THR A 261 -6.64 -65.74 -10.33
CA THR A 261 -6.13 -65.65 -8.96
C THR A 261 -6.47 -64.26 -8.43
N PRO A 262 -7.07 -64.14 -7.23
CA PRO A 262 -7.47 -62.86 -6.69
C PRO A 262 -6.22 -62.08 -6.34
N ARG A 263 -6.02 -60.96 -7.05
CA ARG A 263 -4.91 -60.06 -6.82
C ARG A 263 -5.32 -59.13 -5.69
N ASP A 264 -4.45 -59.00 -4.69
CA ASP A 264 -4.57 -58.08 -3.54
C ASP A 264 -5.26 -56.76 -3.92
N PRO A 265 -6.13 -56.21 -3.04
CA PRO A 265 -6.85 -54.99 -3.32
C PRO A 265 -5.85 -53.84 -3.40
N ARG A 266 -5.38 -53.56 -4.62
CA ARG A 266 -4.81 -52.26 -4.94
C ARG A 266 -5.89 -51.25 -4.56
N GLY A 267 -5.52 -50.32 -3.67
CA GLY A 267 -6.44 -49.31 -3.14
C GLY A 267 -7.27 -48.64 -4.24
N PRO A 268 -8.40 -48.00 -3.88
CA PRO A 268 -9.43 -47.59 -4.83
C PRO A 268 -8.81 -46.92 -6.06
N LEU A 269 -8.94 -47.56 -7.24
CA LEU A 269 -8.50 -46.95 -8.49
C LEU A 269 -9.47 -45.80 -8.77
N VAL A 270 -9.08 -44.59 -8.39
CA VAL A 270 -9.82 -43.35 -8.66
C VAL A 270 -9.35 -42.77 -9.99
N CYS A 271 -10.29 -42.40 -10.84
CA CYS A 271 -9.99 -41.69 -12.08
C CYS A 271 -9.62 -40.23 -11.78
N TYR A 272 -8.47 -39.74 -12.24
CA TYR A 272 -8.06 -38.34 -12.04
C TYR A 272 -8.83 -37.33 -12.91
N TYR A 273 -9.71 -37.80 -13.81
CA TYR A 273 -10.56 -36.94 -14.62
C TYR A 273 -11.95 -36.74 -14.00
N CYS A 274 -12.65 -37.84 -13.71
CA CYS A 274 -14.02 -37.79 -13.17
C CYS A 274 -14.13 -38.06 -11.66
N HIS A 275 -13.00 -38.33 -10.99
CA HIS A 275 -12.92 -38.66 -9.56
C HIS A 275 -13.78 -39.84 -9.10
N ARG A 276 -14.22 -40.71 -10.03
CA ARG A 276 -14.98 -41.94 -9.70
C ARG A 276 -14.05 -43.13 -9.48
N GLU A 277 -14.45 -44.00 -8.56
CA GLU A 277 -13.77 -45.26 -8.26
C GLU A 277 -14.07 -46.34 -9.32
N GLY A 278 -13.14 -47.27 -9.53
CA GLY A 278 -13.31 -48.45 -10.37
C GLY A 278 -12.62 -48.40 -11.74
N HIS A 279 -12.06 -47.25 -12.14
CA HIS A 279 -11.26 -47.13 -13.35
C HIS A 279 -10.17 -46.06 -13.22
N GLY A 280 -9.04 -46.26 -13.91
CA GLY A 280 -8.02 -45.22 -14.05
C GLY A 280 -8.31 -44.28 -15.22
N THR A 281 -7.64 -43.13 -15.25
CA THR A 281 -7.81 -42.09 -16.28
C THR A 281 -7.71 -42.61 -17.72
N GLY A 282 -6.87 -43.61 -17.99
CA GLY A 282 -6.74 -44.22 -19.32
C GLY A 282 -7.94 -45.07 -19.78
N ARG A 283 -8.90 -45.39 -18.90
CA ARG A 283 -10.14 -46.13 -19.22
C ARG A 283 -11.40 -45.32 -18.89
N CYS A 284 -11.29 -44.00 -18.79
CA CYS A 284 -12.40 -43.12 -18.50
C CYS A 284 -13.25 -42.86 -19.75
N MET A 285 -14.53 -43.24 -19.71
CA MET A 285 -15.46 -42.99 -20.81
C MET A 285 -15.83 -41.50 -20.94
N GLU A 286 -15.85 -40.74 -19.85
CA GLU A 286 -16.11 -39.28 -19.90
C GLU A 286 -14.96 -38.56 -20.61
N LEU A 287 -13.70 -38.89 -20.27
CA LEU A 287 -12.53 -38.36 -20.98
C LEU A 287 -12.50 -38.74 -22.46
N ALA A 288 -12.94 -39.96 -22.82
CA ALA A 288 -13.01 -40.38 -24.21
C ALA A 288 -14.02 -39.53 -25.00
N LYS A 289 -15.19 -39.25 -24.43
CA LYS A 289 -16.22 -38.39 -25.03
C LYS A 289 -15.76 -36.94 -25.18
N ASP A 290 -15.10 -36.39 -24.17
CA ASP A 290 -14.66 -34.99 -24.20
C ASP A 290 -13.52 -34.76 -25.20
N LYS A 291 -12.70 -35.79 -25.47
CA LYS A 291 -11.74 -35.78 -26.58
C LYS A 291 -12.45 -35.86 -27.94
N GLU A 292 -13.45 -36.72 -28.09
CA GLU A 292 -14.24 -36.82 -29.32
C GLU A 292 -15.01 -35.52 -29.62
N ALA A 293 -15.43 -34.80 -28.58
CA ALA A 293 -16.12 -33.51 -28.69
C ALA A 293 -15.17 -32.30 -28.85
N ASN A 294 -13.84 -32.50 -28.95
CA ASN A 294 -12.82 -31.45 -28.95
C ASN A 294 -12.90 -30.47 -27.74
N LEU A 295 -13.43 -30.92 -26.61
CA LEU A 295 -13.54 -30.13 -25.38
C LEU A 295 -12.24 -30.19 -24.54
N VAL A 296 -11.35 -31.13 -24.85
CA VAL A 296 -10.09 -31.34 -24.12
C VAL A 296 -8.97 -31.70 -25.10
N GLU A 297 -7.90 -30.92 -25.09
CA GLU A 297 -6.62 -31.26 -25.72
C GLU A 297 -5.74 -32.07 -24.75
N GLN A 298 -5.15 -33.16 -25.24
CA GLN A 298 -4.16 -33.92 -24.49
C GLN A 298 -2.75 -33.51 -24.91
N LYS A 299 -2.01 -32.87 -24.00
CA LYS A 299 -0.56 -32.63 -24.13
C LYS A 299 0.19 -33.56 -23.17
N GLY A 300 0.58 -34.73 -23.68
CA GLY A 300 1.29 -35.75 -22.90
C GLY A 300 0.39 -36.40 -21.84
N SER A 301 0.80 -36.37 -20.57
CA SER A 301 0.02 -36.86 -19.42
C SER A 301 -1.02 -35.87 -18.91
N ASN A 302 -1.04 -34.64 -19.43
CA ASN A 302 -1.87 -33.55 -18.95
C ASN A 302 -3.00 -33.23 -19.95
N PHE A 303 -4.16 -32.87 -19.41
CA PHE A 303 -5.36 -32.51 -20.16
C PHE A 303 -5.64 -31.02 -19.98
N SER A 304 -5.90 -30.30 -21.07
CA SER A 304 -6.18 -28.86 -21.07
C SER A 304 -7.41 -28.58 -21.92
N CYS A 305 -8.33 -27.75 -21.45
CA CYS A 305 -9.42 -27.24 -22.28
C CYS A 305 -8.84 -26.32 -23.38
N PRO A 306 -9.25 -26.46 -24.65
CA PRO A 306 -8.89 -25.49 -25.66
C PRO A 306 -9.49 -24.13 -25.27
N MET A 307 -8.66 -23.10 -25.29
CA MET A 307 -9.12 -21.71 -25.12
C MET A 307 -10.02 -21.40 -26.33
N GLU A 308 -11.29 -21.09 -26.08
CA GLU A 308 -12.17 -20.56 -27.13
C GLU A 308 -11.56 -19.28 -27.73
N PRO A 309 -11.65 -19.09 -29.07
CA PRO A 309 -11.15 -17.90 -29.75
C PRO A 309 -11.92 -16.62 -29.44
#